data_AF-A0A4Q1TQ33-F1
#
_entry.id   AF-A0A4Q1TQ33-F1
#
_cell.length_a   1.000
_cell.length_b   1.000
_cell.length_c   1.000
_cell.angle_alpha   90.00
_cell.angle_beta   90.00
_cell.angle_gamma   90.00
#
_symmetry.space_group_name_H-M   'P 1'
#
loop_
_entity.id
_entity.type
_entity.pdbx_description
1 polymer ?
#
loop_
_entity_poly.entity_id
_entity_poly.type
_entity_poly.pdbx_seq_one_letter_code
_entity_poly.pdbx_strand_id
1 'polypeptide(L)'
;MQAFMNVYVPGWLIFIGGILLISAVNGATVQAMVNHAGRSNTQIWYMKPGIFVHELLHAAIARLFGLHVTNFSLRADPSQGSAAHVSLRYDRHDPLAQLGLFLSSSAPVWGISLVLLVLGRWAFFPDGNQVWQVLAASSSLSEKWVMMRGMVAINWQWLAIFLVVTLILTPGIALSPRDLQNMWQSAPIAFLVTIVIFYLFLTFWPAGFAWWTLLNLNLLLLDLMVLGFSLVIWFVVNLL
;
A
#
# COMPACT_ATOMS: atom_id res chain seq x y z
N MET A 1 -2.07 19.38 22.10
CA MET A 1 -3.06 18.30 22.24
C MET A 1 -4.09 18.28 21.09
N GLN A 2 -4.74 19.40 20.75
CA GLN A 2 -5.79 19.42 19.71
C GLN A 2 -5.30 18.97 18.32
N ALA A 3 -4.17 19.50 17.82
CA ALA A 3 -3.60 19.09 16.54
C ALA A 3 -3.22 17.59 16.50
N PHE A 4 -2.69 17.07 17.61
CA PHE A 4 -2.35 15.66 17.74
C PHE A 4 -3.59 14.76 17.61
N MET A 5 -4.67 15.08 18.33
CA MET A 5 -5.90 14.30 18.29
C MET A 5 -6.69 14.46 16.98
N ASN A 6 -6.62 15.62 16.34
CA ASN A 6 -7.43 15.93 15.15
C ASN A 6 -6.73 15.63 13.83
N VAL A 7 -5.41 15.57 13.80
CA VAL A 7 -4.62 15.40 12.57
C VAL A 7 -3.75 14.16 12.67
N TYR A 8 -2.92 14.05 13.71
CA TYR A 8 -1.94 12.98 13.79
C TYR A 8 -2.58 11.59 14.00
N VAL A 9 -3.41 11.45 15.04
CA VAL A 9 -4.07 10.17 15.36
C VAL A 9 -4.95 9.69 14.20
N PRO A 10 -5.83 10.52 13.59
CA PRO A 10 -6.58 10.12 12.42
C PRO A 10 -5.70 9.72 11.23
N GLY A 11 -4.60 10.43 10.98
CA GLY A 11 -3.65 10.08 9.92
C GLY A 11 -3.06 8.68 10.10
N TRP A 12 -2.67 8.34 11.33
CA TRP A 12 -2.20 7.00 11.67
C TRP A 12 -3.26 5.91 11.52
N LEU A 13 -4.49 6.20 11.93
CA LEU A 13 -5.62 5.28 11.76
C LEU A 13 -5.97 5.07 10.30
N ILE A 14 -5.90 6.12 9.48
CA ILE A 14 -6.07 6.03 8.02
C ILE A 14 -5.00 5.11 7.44
N PHE A 15 -3.71 5.36 7.74
CA PHE A 15 -2.62 4.57 7.19
C PHE A 15 -2.70 3.08 7.58
N ILE A 16 -2.84 2.78 8.87
CA ILE A 16 -2.93 1.40 9.35
C ILE A 16 -4.24 0.75 8.91
N GLY A 17 -5.36 1.45 9.02
CA GLY A 17 -6.67 0.96 8.59
C GLY A 17 -6.70 0.64 7.10
N GLY A 18 -6.14 1.52 6.27
CA GLY A 18 -5.98 1.33 4.82
C GLY A 18 -5.17 0.07 4.51
N ILE A 19 -4.00 -0.09 5.14
CA ILE A 19 -3.17 -1.29 5.00
C ILE A 19 -3.96 -2.56 5.32
N LEU A 20 -4.61 -2.61 6.48
CA LEU A 20 -5.30 -3.81 6.94
C LEU A 20 -6.51 -4.15 6.06
N LEU A 21 -7.34 -3.15 5.72
CA LEU A 21 -8.55 -3.35 4.92
C LEU A 21 -8.20 -3.78 3.50
N ILE A 22 -7.29 -3.07 2.84
CA ILE A 22 -6.84 -3.39 1.48
C ILE A 22 -6.20 -4.79 1.47
N SER A 23 -5.30 -5.07 2.42
CA SER A 23 -4.68 -6.39 2.53
C SER A 23 -5.72 -7.49 2.74
N ALA A 24 -6.72 -7.28 3.60
CA ALA A 24 -7.75 -8.28 3.89
C ALA A 24 -8.63 -8.59 2.67
N VAL A 25 -9.09 -7.57 1.94
CA VAL A 25 -9.90 -7.76 0.72
C VAL A 25 -9.09 -8.48 -0.37
N ASN A 26 -7.83 -8.09 -0.55
CA ASN A 26 -6.96 -8.76 -1.51
C ASN A 26 -6.65 -10.20 -1.10
N GLY A 27 -6.43 -10.47 0.20
CA GLY A 27 -6.26 -11.82 0.71
C GLY A 27 -7.48 -12.70 0.48
N ALA A 28 -8.68 -12.17 0.73
CA ALA A 28 -9.93 -12.87 0.42
C ALA A 28 -10.10 -13.13 -1.08
N THR A 29 -9.67 -12.19 -1.94
CA THR A 29 -9.68 -12.35 -3.39
C THR A 29 -8.75 -13.48 -3.84
N VAL A 30 -7.51 -13.51 -3.34
CA VAL A 30 -6.55 -14.58 -3.63
C VAL A 30 -7.09 -15.92 -3.16
N GLN A 31 -7.68 -15.99 -1.97
CA GLN A 31 -8.26 -17.22 -1.44
C GLN A 31 -9.43 -17.72 -2.31
N ALA A 32 -10.32 -16.83 -2.75
CA ALA A 32 -11.39 -17.17 -3.67
C ALA A 32 -10.83 -17.75 -4.97
N MET A 33 -9.86 -17.06 -5.61
CA MET A 33 -9.21 -17.55 -6.82
C MET A 33 -8.56 -18.94 -6.65
N VAL A 34 -7.87 -19.16 -5.53
CA VAL A 34 -7.27 -20.45 -5.16
C VAL A 34 -8.33 -21.55 -5.03
N ASN A 35 -9.46 -21.23 -4.39
CA ASN A 35 -10.58 -22.16 -4.23
C ASN A 35 -11.22 -22.52 -5.58
N HIS A 36 -11.47 -21.53 -6.45
CA HIS A 36 -12.01 -21.75 -7.80
C HIS A 36 -11.05 -22.56 -8.68
N ALA A 37 -9.75 -22.29 -8.59
CA ALA A 37 -8.75 -22.99 -9.39
C ALA A 37 -8.43 -24.41 -8.87
N GLY A 38 -8.78 -24.74 -7.62
CA GLY A 38 -8.39 -25.98 -6.96
C GLY A 38 -6.88 -26.15 -6.83
N ARG A 39 -6.13 -25.04 -6.77
CA ARG A 39 -4.66 -24.99 -6.80
C ARG A 39 -4.14 -24.00 -5.78
N SER A 40 -2.94 -24.22 -5.24
CA SER A 40 -2.30 -23.22 -4.39
C SER A 40 -1.89 -21.99 -5.20
N ASN A 41 -1.79 -20.82 -4.55
CA ASN A 41 -1.38 -19.56 -5.18
C ASN A 41 -0.06 -19.68 -5.97
N THR A 42 0.91 -20.46 -5.50
CA THR A 42 2.19 -20.71 -6.19
C THR A 42 2.08 -21.55 -7.47
N GLN A 43 1.00 -22.32 -7.61
CA GLN A 43 0.68 -23.12 -8.80
C GLN A 43 -0.09 -22.31 -9.85
N ILE A 44 -0.59 -21.12 -9.49
CA ILE A 44 -1.31 -20.22 -10.38
C ILE A 44 -0.30 -19.26 -11.02
N TRP A 45 0.01 -19.50 -12.30
CA TRP A 45 1.12 -18.83 -12.99
C TRP A 45 0.98 -17.31 -13.03
N TYR A 46 -0.24 -16.76 -13.20
CA TYR A 46 -0.46 -15.32 -13.32
C TYR A 46 -0.34 -14.58 -11.97
N MET A 47 -0.37 -15.29 -10.84
CA MET A 47 -0.15 -14.69 -9.51
C MET A 47 1.33 -14.47 -9.21
N LYS A 48 2.23 -15.21 -9.88
CA LYS A 48 3.67 -15.18 -9.61
C LYS A 48 4.31 -13.80 -9.77
N PRO A 49 3.99 -12.97 -10.79
CA PRO A 49 4.60 -11.66 -10.90
C PRO A 49 4.20 -10.74 -9.75
N GLY A 50 2.94 -10.76 -9.30
CA GLY A 50 2.50 -10.03 -8.12
C GLY A 50 3.24 -10.46 -6.85
N ILE A 51 3.39 -11.77 -6.64
CA ILE A 51 4.18 -12.34 -5.53
C ILE A 51 5.65 -11.91 -5.61
N PHE A 52 6.25 -11.92 -6.82
CA PHE A 52 7.61 -11.45 -6.99
C PHE A 52 7.77 -9.98 -6.62
N VAL A 53 6.85 -9.11 -7.08
CA VAL A 53 6.85 -7.68 -6.74
C VAL A 53 6.65 -7.47 -5.23
N HIS A 54 5.77 -8.25 -4.60
CA HIS A 54 5.56 -8.26 -3.15
C HIS A 54 6.87 -8.49 -2.39
N GLU A 55 7.56 -9.60 -2.68
CA GLU A 55 8.83 -9.94 -2.02
C GLU A 55 9.93 -8.92 -2.36
N LEU A 56 9.96 -8.42 -3.60
CA LEU A 56 10.93 -7.42 -4.02
C LEU A 56 10.76 -6.11 -3.24
N LEU A 57 9.52 -5.70 -2.98
CA LEU A 57 9.22 -4.51 -2.17
C LEU A 57 9.71 -4.68 -0.73
N HIS A 58 9.48 -5.84 -0.11
CA HIS A 58 10.07 -6.16 1.20
C HIS A 58 11.60 -6.00 1.16
N ALA A 59 12.27 -6.69 0.24
CA ALA A 59 13.72 -6.69 0.14
C ALA A 59 14.31 -5.30 -0.15
N ALA A 60 13.66 -4.53 -1.03
CA ALA A 60 14.11 -3.19 -1.43
C ALA A 60 14.02 -2.22 -0.24
N ILE A 61 12.86 -2.15 0.41
CA ILE A 61 12.66 -1.26 1.55
C ILE A 61 13.51 -1.69 2.74
N ALA A 62 13.59 -2.99 3.04
CA ALA A 62 14.49 -3.50 4.07
C ALA A 62 15.94 -3.04 3.87
N ARG A 63 16.46 -3.13 2.64
CA ARG A 63 17.83 -2.66 2.33
C ARG A 63 18.01 -1.15 2.49
N LEU A 64 17.02 -0.33 2.15
CA LEU A 64 17.11 1.13 2.33
C LEU A 64 17.29 1.53 3.79
N PHE A 65 16.78 0.72 4.72
CA PHE A 65 16.91 0.93 6.16
C PHE A 65 18.04 0.09 6.79
N GLY A 66 18.91 -0.50 5.98
CA GLY A 66 20.10 -1.23 6.47
C GLY A 66 19.82 -2.66 6.96
N LEU A 67 18.61 -3.20 6.77
CA LEU A 67 18.34 -4.61 7.10
C LEU A 67 19.02 -5.52 6.07
N HIS A 68 19.62 -6.61 6.54
CA HIS A 68 20.31 -7.55 5.68
C HIS A 68 19.34 -8.61 5.14
N VAL A 69 19.09 -8.59 3.83
CA VAL A 69 18.38 -9.67 3.13
C VAL A 69 19.28 -10.91 3.10
N THR A 70 18.91 -11.96 3.83
CA THR A 70 19.67 -13.22 3.92
C THR A 70 19.17 -14.28 2.96
N ASN A 71 17.89 -14.24 2.59
CA ASN A 71 17.30 -15.16 1.62
C ASN A 71 16.17 -14.46 0.86
N PHE A 72 16.03 -14.80 -0.42
CA PHE A 72 14.94 -14.37 -1.30
C PHE A 72 14.51 -15.59 -2.11
N SER A 73 13.30 -16.11 -1.85
CA SER A 73 12.81 -17.33 -2.47
C SER A 73 11.40 -17.12 -3.01
N LEU A 74 11.19 -17.47 -4.27
CA LEU A 74 9.85 -17.56 -4.89
C LEU A 74 9.25 -18.98 -4.81
N ARG A 75 9.92 -19.88 -4.09
CA ARG A 75 9.42 -21.23 -3.85
C ARG A 75 8.53 -21.22 -2.62
N ALA A 76 7.42 -21.93 -2.71
CA ALA A 76 6.55 -22.18 -1.57
C ALA A 76 7.35 -22.80 -0.42
N ASP A 77 7.11 -22.31 0.78
CA ASP A 77 7.55 -22.96 2.02
C ASP A 77 6.30 -23.39 2.79
N PRO A 78 5.87 -24.66 2.65
CA PRO A 78 4.71 -25.19 3.35
C PRO A 78 4.84 -25.13 4.88
N SER A 79 6.07 -25.18 5.41
CA SER A 79 6.32 -25.14 6.85
C SER A 79 6.07 -23.76 7.46
N GLN A 80 6.22 -22.72 6.65
CA GLN A 80 5.97 -21.33 7.01
C GLN A 80 4.60 -20.84 6.50
N GLY A 81 3.85 -21.69 5.79
CA GLY A 81 2.59 -21.31 5.16
C GLY A 81 2.75 -20.20 4.11
N SER A 82 3.92 -20.10 3.46
CA SER A 82 4.24 -19.00 2.57
C SER A 82 4.40 -19.43 1.11
N ALA A 83 3.93 -18.58 0.20
CA ALA A 83 4.04 -18.79 -1.25
C ALA A 83 5.42 -18.43 -1.80
N ALA A 84 6.02 -17.43 -1.18
CA ALA A 84 7.37 -16.94 -1.39
C ALA A 84 7.82 -16.32 -0.06
N HIS A 85 9.10 -16.01 0.10
CA HIS A 85 9.55 -15.33 1.30
C HIS A 85 10.87 -14.60 1.11
N VAL A 86 10.98 -13.50 1.85
CA VAL A 86 12.22 -12.80 2.13
C VAL A 86 12.61 -13.00 3.59
N SER A 87 13.83 -13.44 3.83
CA SER A 87 14.41 -13.50 5.17
C SER A 87 15.29 -12.29 5.41
N LEU A 88 15.08 -11.64 6.55
CA LEU A 88 15.81 -10.45 6.97
C LEU A 88 16.58 -10.74 8.27
N ARG A 89 17.80 -10.22 8.35
CA ARG A 89 18.60 -10.17 9.58
C ARG A 89 18.85 -8.71 9.95
N TYR A 90 18.57 -8.38 11.20
CA TYR A 90 18.68 -7.03 11.72
C TYR A 90 18.85 -7.07 13.24
N ASP A 91 19.34 -5.99 13.83
CA ASP A 91 19.33 -5.84 15.29
C ASP A 91 17.94 -5.40 15.74
N ARG A 92 17.31 -6.21 16.61
CA ARG A 92 15.97 -5.92 17.13
C ARG A 92 15.93 -4.71 18.05
N HIS A 93 17.06 -4.29 18.60
CA HIS A 93 17.12 -3.14 19.51
C HIS A 93 17.43 -1.82 18.79
N ASP A 94 17.83 -1.87 17.52
CA ASP A 94 18.08 -0.67 16.73
C ASP A 94 16.75 -0.05 16.23
N PRO A 95 16.42 1.20 16.63
CA PRO A 95 15.20 1.87 16.19
C PRO A 95 15.12 2.06 14.68
N LEU A 96 16.24 2.26 13.99
CA LEU A 96 16.26 2.41 12.53
C LEU A 96 15.89 1.09 11.85
N ALA A 97 16.44 -0.02 12.36
CA ALA A 97 16.09 -1.36 11.90
C ALA A 97 14.62 -1.70 12.17
N GLN A 98 14.05 -1.29 13.31
CA GLN A 98 12.62 -1.48 13.59
C GLN A 98 11.75 -0.64 12.65
N LEU A 99 12.10 0.62 12.39
CA LEU A 99 11.41 1.45 11.40
C LEU A 99 11.47 0.80 10.00
N GLY A 100 12.64 0.29 9.62
CA GLY A 100 12.83 -0.44 8.38
C GLY A 100 11.99 -1.71 8.29
N LEU A 101 11.86 -2.46 9.39
CA LEU A 101 11.00 -3.63 9.46
C LEU A 101 9.53 -3.25 9.27
N PHE A 102 9.06 -2.17 9.90
CA PHE A 102 7.69 -1.68 9.77
C PHE A 102 7.36 -1.30 8.32
N LEU A 103 8.24 -0.50 7.70
CA LEU A 103 8.05 0.00 6.35
C LEU A 103 8.20 -1.11 5.32
N SER A 104 9.15 -2.03 5.51
CA SER A 104 9.30 -3.21 4.68
C SER A 104 8.03 -4.05 4.75
N SER A 105 7.58 -4.41 5.94
CA SER A 105 6.45 -5.34 6.13
C SER A 105 5.12 -4.81 5.59
N SER A 106 4.97 -3.49 5.47
CA SER A 106 3.80 -2.85 4.85
C SER A 106 4.00 -2.48 3.37
N ALA A 107 5.24 -2.58 2.86
CA ALA A 107 5.63 -2.15 1.51
C ALA A 107 4.78 -2.70 0.38
N PRO A 108 4.37 -3.99 0.38
CA PRO A 108 3.57 -4.51 -0.71
C PRO A 108 2.26 -3.76 -0.92
N VAL A 109 1.58 -3.33 0.15
CA VAL A 109 0.31 -2.59 0.04
C VAL A 109 0.55 -1.23 -0.60
N TRP A 110 1.36 -0.37 0.02
CA TRP A 110 1.50 1.00 -0.45
C TRP A 110 2.36 1.10 -1.72
N GLY A 111 3.34 0.21 -1.90
CA GLY A 111 4.20 0.17 -3.08
C GLY A 111 3.45 -0.22 -4.35
N ILE A 112 2.64 -1.29 -4.29
CA ILE A 112 1.77 -1.67 -5.41
C ILE A 112 0.68 -0.61 -5.62
N SER A 113 0.08 -0.08 -4.55
CA SER A 113 -0.91 1.01 -4.64
C SER A 113 -0.36 2.23 -5.37
N LEU A 114 0.89 2.61 -5.13
CA LEU A 114 1.54 3.71 -5.83
C LEU A 114 1.70 3.43 -7.33
N VAL A 115 2.10 2.21 -7.71
CA VAL A 115 2.19 1.80 -9.12
C VAL A 115 0.81 1.91 -9.79
N LEU A 116 -0.23 1.39 -9.13
CA LEU A 116 -1.61 1.46 -9.64
C LEU A 116 -2.11 2.90 -9.73
N LEU A 117 -1.76 3.77 -8.79
CA LEU A 117 -2.11 5.19 -8.84
C LEU A 117 -1.45 5.90 -10.02
N VAL A 118 -0.15 5.66 -10.28
CA VAL A 118 0.56 6.25 -11.42
C VAL A 118 -0.03 5.77 -12.75
N LEU A 119 -0.34 4.48 -12.87
CA LEU A 119 -0.99 3.96 -14.08
C LEU A 119 -2.42 4.48 -14.24
N GLY A 120 -3.19 4.54 -13.15
CA GLY A 120 -4.54 5.10 -13.11
C GLY A 120 -4.54 6.57 -13.52
N ARG A 121 -3.52 7.34 -13.12
CA ARG A 121 -3.32 8.72 -13.56
C ARG A 121 -3.22 8.81 -15.08
N TRP A 122 -2.52 7.91 -15.75
CA TRP A 122 -2.44 7.90 -17.22
C TRP A 122 -3.69 7.35 -17.90
N ALA A 123 -4.37 6.39 -17.26
CA ALA A 123 -5.60 5.79 -17.77
C ALA A 123 -6.81 6.75 -17.74
N PHE A 124 -6.97 7.52 -16.66
CA PHE A 124 -8.17 8.31 -16.40
C PHE A 124 -7.98 9.82 -16.57
N PHE A 125 -6.75 10.30 -16.72
CA PHE A 125 -6.47 11.74 -16.75
C PHE A 125 -5.37 12.15 -17.75
N PRO A 126 -5.33 11.66 -19.01
CA PRO A 126 -4.19 11.76 -19.93
C PRO A 126 -3.48 13.13 -20.00
N ASP A 127 -4.17 14.25 -19.81
CA ASP A 127 -3.60 15.62 -19.81
C ASP A 127 -2.78 16.00 -18.54
N GLY A 128 -2.11 15.00 -17.93
CA GLY A 128 -0.92 15.08 -17.05
C GLY A 128 -0.96 15.89 -15.74
N ASN A 129 -1.36 17.16 -15.78
CA ASN A 129 -1.02 18.10 -14.71
C ASN A 129 -2.19 18.45 -13.79
N GLN A 130 -3.43 18.29 -14.25
CA GLN A 130 -4.60 18.76 -13.51
C GLN A 130 -4.88 17.95 -12.23
N VAL A 131 -4.67 16.63 -12.24
CA VAL A 131 -4.85 15.79 -11.04
C VAL A 131 -3.92 16.18 -9.90
N TRP A 132 -2.67 16.53 -10.22
CA TRP A 132 -1.71 16.96 -9.20
C TRP A 132 -2.14 18.28 -8.55
N GLN A 133 -2.80 19.16 -9.30
CA GLN A 133 -3.40 20.37 -8.75
C GLN A 133 -4.56 20.05 -7.80
N VAL A 134 -5.41 19.07 -8.13
CA VAL A 134 -6.48 18.61 -7.21
C VAL A 134 -5.90 17.97 -5.95
N LEU A 135 -4.84 17.15 -6.07
CA LEU A 135 -4.17 16.54 -4.92
C LEU A 135 -3.44 17.59 -4.07
N ALA A 136 -2.89 18.64 -4.67
CA ALA A 136 -2.25 19.75 -3.97
C ALA A 136 -3.25 20.73 -3.33
N ALA A 137 -4.50 20.77 -3.79
CA ALA A 137 -5.52 21.66 -3.26
C ALA A 137 -5.91 21.30 -1.82
N SER A 138 -6.03 22.32 -0.96
CA SER A 138 -6.51 22.20 0.42
C SER A 138 -8.05 22.14 0.49
N SER A 139 -8.66 21.36 -0.39
CA SER A 139 -10.12 21.15 -0.46
C SER A 139 -10.51 19.88 0.27
N SER A 140 -11.77 19.78 0.69
CA SER A 140 -12.34 18.59 1.32
C SER A 140 -12.37 17.37 0.39
N LEU A 141 -12.59 16.18 0.95
CA LEU A 141 -12.66 14.93 0.16
C LEU A 141 -13.76 14.99 -0.92
N SER A 142 -14.94 15.52 -0.57
CA SER A 142 -16.07 15.66 -1.49
C SER A 142 -15.76 16.62 -2.63
N GLU A 143 -15.11 17.74 -2.34
CA GLU A 143 -14.68 18.71 -3.37
C GLU A 143 -13.63 18.11 -4.29
N LYS A 144 -12.61 17.42 -3.74
CA LYS A 144 -11.60 16.71 -4.55
C LYS A 144 -12.27 15.70 -5.49
N TRP A 145 -13.24 14.94 -4.98
CA TRP A 145 -13.98 13.97 -5.77
C TRP A 145 -14.78 14.61 -6.91
N VAL A 146 -15.50 15.71 -6.63
CA VAL A 146 -16.26 16.45 -7.66
C VAL A 146 -15.32 17.01 -8.74
N MET A 147 -14.20 17.60 -8.34
CA MET A 147 -13.19 18.11 -9.27
C MET A 147 -12.60 16.99 -10.13
N MET A 148 -12.16 15.88 -9.51
CA MET A 148 -11.59 14.74 -10.24
C MET A 148 -12.60 14.15 -11.22
N ARG A 149 -13.87 13.98 -10.83
CA ARG A 149 -14.92 13.45 -11.72
C ARG A 149 -15.06 14.29 -12.99
N GLY A 150 -15.04 15.61 -12.86
CA GLY A 150 -15.14 16.53 -14.01
C GLY A 150 -13.92 16.50 -14.94
N MET A 151 -12.79 15.95 -14.48
CA MET A 151 -11.53 15.86 -15.23
C MET A 151 -11.30 14.48 -15.87
N VAL A 152 -12.19 13.49 -15.62
CA VAL A 152 -11.97 12.13 -16.12
C VAL A 152 -12.06 12.13 -17.64
N ALA A 153 -10.96 11.72 -18.28
CA ALA A 153 -10.88 11.43 -19.70
C ALA A 153 -10.20 10.08 -19.87
N ILE A 154 -10.86 9.12 -20.51
CA ILE A 154 -10.34 7.76 -20.61
C ILE A 154 -9.33 7.67 -21.76
N ASN A 155 -8.08 7.35 -21.43
CA ASN A 155 -7.12 6.87 -22.39
C ASN A 155 -7.22 5.34 -22.46
N TRP A 156 -7.82 4.81 -23.52
CA TRP A 156 -8.10 3.38 -23.66
C TRP A 156 -6.86 2.49 -23.65
N GLN A 157 -5.74 2.96 -24.21
CA GLN A 157 -4.47 2.21 -24.19
C GLN A 157 -3.95 2.07 -22.76
N TRP A 158 -3.90 3.17 -22.02
CA TRP A 158 -3.47 3.16 -20.62
C TRP A 158 -4.46 2.45 -19.71
N LEU A 159 -5.77 2.51 -20.00
CA LEU A 159 -6.78 1.74 -19.29
C LEU A 159 -6.54 0.23 -19.46
N ALA A 160 -6.26 -0.25 -20.67
CA ALA A 160 -5.96 -1.67 -20.91
C ALA A 160 -4.71 -2.10 -20.13
N ILE A 161 -3.63 -1.30 -20.15
CA ILE A 161 -2.41 -1.55 -19.37
C ILE A 161 -2.73 -1.56 -17.87
N PHE A 162 -3.48 -0.57 -17.38
CA PHE A 162 -3.88 -0.46 -15.99
C PHE A 162 -4.65 -1.70 -15.53
N LEU A 163 -5.62 -2.17 -16.31
CA LEU A 163 -6.40 -3.36 -15.98
C LEU A 163 -5.54 -4.62 -15.93
N VAL A 164 -4.67 -4.83 -16.93
CA VAL A 164 -3.76 -6.00 -16.97
C VAL A 164 -2.79 -5.96 -15.79
N VAL A 165 -2.16 -4.82 -15.52
CA VAL A 165 -1.21 -4.68 -14.40
C VAL A 165 -1.93 -4.85 -13.06
N THR A 166 -3.13 -4.30 -12.91
CA THR A 166 -3.94 -4.49 -11.70
C THR A 166 -4.19 -5.97 -11.47
N LEU A 167 -4.70 -6.71 -12.47
CA LEU A 167 -4.95 -8.14 -12.34
C LEU A 167 -3.70 -8.95 -11.95
N ILE A 168 -2.52 -8.57 -12.48
CA ILE A 168 -1.26 -9.25 -12.21
C ILE A 168 -0.71 -8.92 -10.82
N LEU A 169 -0.87 -7.68 -10.34
CA LEU A 169 -0.29 -7.20 -9.09
C LEU A 169 -1.21 -7.35 -7.87
N THR A 170 -2.53 -7.37 -8.06
CA THR A 170 -3.54 -7.56 -6.99
C THR A 170 -3.20 -8.73 -6.07
N PRO A 171 -2.79 -9.92 -6.56
CA PRO A 171 -2.40 -11.04 -5.68
C PRO A 171 -1.21 -10.72 -4.77
N GLY A 172 -0.35 -9.79 -5.16
CA GLY A 172 0.80 -9.33 -4.38
C GLY A 172 0.48 -8.26 -3.34
N ILE A 173 -0.75 -7.73 -3.28
CA ILE A 173 -1.11 -6.69 -2.29
C ILE A 173 -1.36 -7.30 -0.91
N ALA A 174 -1.86 -8.54 -0.85
CA ALA A 174 -2.21 -9.19 0.40
C ALA A 174 -0.96 -9.45 1.26
N LEU A 175 -0.97 -8.96 2.51
CA LEU A 175 0.06 -9.23 3.50
C LEU A 175 -0.13 -10.61 4.12
N SER A 176 0.97 -11.32 4.32
CA SER A 176 0.98 -12.58 5.06
C SER A 176 0.79 -12.33 6.57
N PRO A 177 0.42 -13.36 7.35
CA PRO A 177 0.38 -13.25 8.81
C PRO A 177 1.72 -12.80 9.42
N ARG A 178 2.84 -13.18 8.81
CA ARG A 178 4.18 -12.81 9.26
C ARG A 178 4.49 -11.34 8.97
N ASP A 179 4.05 -10.82 7.84
CA ASP A 179 4.20 -9.40 7.51
C ASP A 179 3.42 -8.54 8.50
N LEU A 180 2.17 -8.93 8.79
CA LEU A 180 1.35 -8.26 9.79
C LEU A 180 2.01 -8.32 11.18
N GLN A 181 2.54 -9.49 11.57
CA GLN A 181 3.23 -9.63 12.85
C GLN A 181 4.46 -8.72 12.94
N ASN A 182 5.31 -8.70 11.91
CA ASN A 182 6.50 -7.85 11.87
C ASN A 182 6.13 -6.36 11.88
N MET A 183 5.12 -5.97 11.10
CA MET A 183 4.57 -4.62 11.09
C MET A 183 4.08 -4.22 12.49
N TRP A 184 3.27 -5.05 13.14
CA TRP A 184 2.73 -4.74 14.47
C TRP A 184 3.80 -4.68 15.56
N GLN A 185 4.79 -5.58 15.52
CA GLN A 185 5.90 -5.58 16.48
C GLN A 185 6.73 -4.30 16.41
N SER A 186 6.87 -3.71 15.21
CA SER A 186 7.67 -2.51 14.96
C SER A 186 6.86 -1.21 14.90
N ALA A 187 5.53 -1.30 14.89
CA ALA A 187 4.62 -0.15 14.86
C ALA A 187 4.87 0.88 15.98
N PRO A 188 5.22 0.51 17.23
CA PRO A 188 5.51 1.49 18.27
C PRO A 188 6.68 2.42 17.91
N ILE A 189 7.76 1.89 17.33
CA ILE A 189 8.91 2.71 16.92
C ILE A 189 8.54 3.60 15.73
N ALA A 190 7.84 3.05 14.73
CA ALA A 190 7.36 3.86 13.60
C ALA A 190 6.45 5.00 14.07
N PHE A 191 5.54 4.72 15.00
CA PHE A 191 4.67 5.70 15.64
C PHE A 191 5.47 6.78 16.38
N LEU A 192 6.46 6.41 17.20
CA LEU A 192 7.30 7.39 17.89
C LEU A 192 8.09 8.27 16.93
N VAL A 193 8.69 7.69 15.88
CA VAL A 193 9.43 8.45 14.86
C VAL A 193 8.53 9.47 14.17
N THR A 194 7.32 9.07 13.76
CA THR A 194 6.39 10.01 13.11
C THR A 194 5.80 11.03 14.08
N ILE A 195 5.68 10.73 15.39
CA ILE A 195 5.34 11.74 16.41
C ILE A 195 6.39 12.85 16.39
N VAL A 196 7.67 12.47 16.42
CA VAL A 196 8.77 13.43 16.41
C VAL A 196 8.71 14.29 15.15
N ILE A 197 8.56 13.68 13.97
CA ILE A 197 8.44 14.42 12.70
C ILE A 197 7.22 15.35 12.71
N PHE A 198 6.08 14.88 13.20
CA PHE A 198 4.84 15.66 13.31
C PHE A 198 5.04 16.91 14.17
N TYR A 199 5.65 16.78 15.36
CA TYR A 199 5.92 17.93 16.22
C TYR A 199 7.01 18.84 15.65
N LEU A 200 8.01 18.31 14.95
CA LEU A 200 9.00 19.13 14.24
C LEU A 200 8.33 20.02 13.19
N PHE A 201 7.41 19.48 12.40
CA PHE A 201 6.64 20.27 11.43
C PHE A 201 5.73 21.28 12.12
N LEU A 202 5.02 20.86 13.17
CA LEU A 202 4.12 21.76 13.90
C LEU A 202 4.86 22.95 14.52
N THR A 203 6.05 22.73 15.09
CA THR A 203 6.78 23.75 15.84
C THR A 203 7.68 24.60 14.95
N PHE A 204 8.41 23.98 14.01
CA PHE A 204 9.46 24.66 13.26
C PHE A 204 9.09 24.94 11.81
N TRP A 205 8.02 24.34 11.28
CA TRP A 205 7.61 24.53 9.90
C TRP A 205 6.08 24.48 9.69
N PRO A 206 5.35 25.55 10.07
CA PRO A 206 3.88 25.57 9.97
C PRO A 206 3.35 25.31 8.56
N ALA A 207 4.07 25.72 7.51
CA ALA A 207 3.73 25.37 6.14
C ALA A 207 3.85 23.85 5.89
N GLY A 208 4.89 23.20 6.41
CA GLY A 208 5.05 21.74 6.42
C GLY A 208 3.92 21.01 7.17
N PHE A 209 3.38 21.62 8.23
CA PHE A 209 2.21 21.08 8.92
C PHE A 209 0.94 21.07 8.06
N ALA A 210 0.73 22.08 7.19
CA ALA A 210 -0.36 22.06 6.22
C ALA A 210 -0.21 20.89 5.22
N TRP A 211 1.02 20.60 4.78
CA TRP A 211 1.33 19.43 3.95
C TRP A 211 1.02 18.11 4.65
N TRP A 212 1.23 18.01 5.96
CA TRP A 212 0.87 16.80 6.72
C TRP A 212 -0.63 16.52 6.69
N THR A 213 -1.44 17.56 6.89
CA THR A 213 -2.91 17.42 6.86
C THR A 213 -3.38 17.03 5.47
N LEU A 214 -2.77 17.61 4.43
CA LEU A 214 -3.03 17.27 3.05
C LEU A 214 -2.60 15.83 2.70
N LEU A 215 -1.47 15.37 3.25
CA LEU A 215 -0.99 14.00 3.11
C LEU A 215 -2.01 13.00 3.64
N ASN A 216 -2.53 13.22 4.86
CA ASN A 216 -3.55 12.35 5.45
C ASN A 216 -4.80 12.25 4.57
N LEU A 217 -5.26 13.37 4.03
CA LEU A 217 -6.43 13.42 3.17
C LEU A 217 -6.21 12.69 1.83
N ASN A 218 -5.05 12.91 1.21
CA ASN A 218 -4.69 12.25 -0.04
C ASN A 218 -4.44 10.75 0.15
N LEU A 219 -3.90 10.34 1.31
CA LEU A 219 -3.76 8.95 1.69
C LEU A 219 -5.13 8.28 1.84
N LEU A 220 -6.08 8.92 2.55
CA LEU A 220 -7.45 8.41 2.64
C LEU A 220 -8.09 8.26 1.26
N LEU A 221 -7.91 9.24 0.37
CA LEU A 221 -8.41 9.17 -1.00
C LEU A 221 -7.79 7.98 -1.75
N LEU A 222 -6.47 7.81 -1.66
CA LEU A 222 -5.77 6.67 -2.26
C LEU A 222 -6.30 5.34 -1.73
N ASP A 223 -6.44 5.21 -0.42
CA ASP A 223 -6.93 4.00 0.23
C ASP A 223 -8.34 3.65 -0.26
N LEU A 224 -9.23 4.64 -0.35
CA LEU A 224 -10.59 4.46 -0.87
C LEU A 224 -10.60 4.03 -2.34
N MET A 225 -9.73 4.60 -3.19
CA MET A 225 -9.62 4.24 -4.59
C MET A 225 -9.12 2.79 -4.76
N VAL A 226 -8.03 2.44 -4.08
CA VAL A 226 -7.45 1.09 -4.16
C VAL A 226 -8.38 0.05 -3.56
N LEU A 227 -9.01 0.35 -2.43
CA LEU A 227 -10.02 -0.51 -1.82
C LEU A 227 -11.21 -0.71 -2.76
N GLY A 228 -11.69 0.36 -3.41
CA GLY A 228 -12.75 0.30 -4.41
C GLY A 228 -12.41 -0.66 -5.56
N PHE A 229 -11.22 -0.55 -6.15
CA PHE A 229 -10.77 -1.50 -7.18
C PHE A 229 -10.63 -2.93 -6.63
N SER A 230 -10.07 -3.08 -5.43
CA SER A 230 -9.91 -4.39 -4.78
C SER A 230 -11.26 -5.08 -4.57
N LEU A 231 -12.29 -4.32 -4.14
CA LEU A 231 -13.65 -4.81 -3.95
C LEU A 231 -14.32 -5.20 -5.27
N VAL A 232 -14.11 -4.44 -6.33
CA VAL A 232 -14.63 -4.79 -7.67
C VAL A 232 -14.03 -6.11 -8.15
N ILE A 233 -12.71 -6.30 -8.01
CA ILE A 233 -12.06 -7.55 -8.41
C ILE A 233 -12.55 -8.70 -7.53
N TRP A 234 -12.61 -8.51 -6.22
CA TRP A 234 -13.16 -9.48 -5.30
C TRP A 234 -14.57 -9.92 -5.71
N PHE A 235 -15.45 -8.97 -6.01
CA PHE A 235 -16.81 -9.24 -6.45
C PHE A 235 -16.85 -10.03 -7.75
N VAL A 236 -16.06 -9.64 -8.76
CA VAL A 236 -15.97 -10.35 -10.04
C VAL A 236 -15.49 -11.80 -9.83
N VAL A 237 -14.45 -12.01 -9.02
CA VAL A 237 -13.94 -13.36 -8.74
C VAL A 237 -15.01 -14.23 -8.06
N ASN A 238 -15.79 -13.69 -7.13
CA ASN A 238 -16.82 -14.47 -6.43
C ASN A 238 -18.08 -14.75 -7.26
N LEU A 239 -18.29 -14.03 -8.36
CA LEU A 239 -19.39 -14.28 -9.30
C LEU A 239 -19.06 -15.35 -10.36
N LEU A 240 -17.78 -15.60 -10.60
CA LEU A 240 -17.29 -16.57 -11.59
C LEU A 240 -17.17 -17.96 -10.99
#